data_AF-A0A3C1Q6J6-F1
#
_entry.id   AF-A0A3C1Q6J6-F1
#
_cell.length_a   1.000
_cell.length_b   1.000
_cell.length_c   1.000
_cell.angle_alpha   90.00
_cell.angle_beta   90.00
_cell.angle_gamma   90.00
#
_symmetry.space_group_name_H-M   'P 1'
#
loop_
_entity.id
_entity.type
_entity.pdbx_description
1 polymer ?
#
loop_
_entity_poly.entity_id
_entity_poly.type
_entity_poly.pdbx_seq_one_letter_code
_entity_poly.pdbx_strand_id
1 'polypeptide(L)'
;DTGQFLMSLGIWLFAGAVAFQLITLPVEFNASRRALTLLADGGHVTQDEVPAVRAVLQAAALTYVAASAVAVTQLLRLLILRGSRRD
;
A
#
# COMPACT_ATOMS: atom_id res chain seq x y z
N ASP A 1 -3.54 -32.94 6.65
CA ASP A 1 -2.37 -32.58 5.82
C ASP A 1 -2.66 -31.60 4.68
N THR A 2 -3.59 -31.88 3.76
CA THR A 2 -3.89 -30.99 2.62
C THR A 2 -4.32 -29.57 3.03
N GLY A 3 -5.16 -29.43 4.07
CA GLY A 3 -5.60 -28.11 4.55
C GLY A 3 -4.46 -27.25 5.13
N GLN A 4 -3.50 -27.86 5.84
CA GLN A 4 -2.32 -27.14 6.32
C GLN A 4 -1.37 -26.75 5.18
N PHE A 5 -1.25 -27.61 4.16
CA PHE A 5 -0.48 -27.31 2.96
C PHE A 5 -1.06 -26.11 2.21
N LEU A 6 -2.36 -26.11 1.91
CA LEU A 6 -3.05 -25.01 1.23
C LEU A 6 -2.94 -23.69 2.01
N MET A 7 -3.09 -23.73 3.33
CA MET A 7 -2.94 -22.54 4.17
C MET A 7 -1.52 -21.99 4.14
N SER A 8 -0.51 -22.87 4.19
CA SER A 8 0.90 -22.47 4.13
C SER A 8 1.25 -21.85 2.78
N LEU A 9 0.76 -22.43 1.68
CA LEU A 9 0.94 -21.91 0.34
C LEU A 9 0.29 -20.54 0.19
N GLY A 10 -0.95 -20.37 0.67
CA GLY A 10 -1.66 -19.09 0.65
C GLY A 10 -0.92 -18.00 1.43
N ILE A 11 -0.36 -18.32 2.60
CA ILE A 11 0.44 -17.37 3.39
C ILE A 11 1.69 -16.93 2.63
N TRP A 12 2.40 -17.84 1.96
CA TRP A 12 3.58 -17.49 1.18
C TRP A 12 3.26 -16.60 -0.01
N LEU A 13 2.18 -16.91 -0.75
CA LEU A 13 1.72 -16.08 -1.86
C LEU A 13 1.28 -14.69 -1.38
N PHE A 14 0.52 -14.62 -0.28
CA PHE A 14 0.06 -13.35 0.29
C PHE A 14 1.23 -12.53 0.85
N ALA A 15 2.21 -13.16 1.49
CA ALA A 15 3.44 -12.49 1.92
C ALA A 15 4.21 -11.89 0.73
N GLY A 16 4.27 -12.60 -0.40
CA GLY A 16 4.82 -12.06 -1.65
C GLY A 16 4.07 -10.83 -2.14
N ALA A 17 2.74 -10.85 -2.13
CA ALA A 17 1.91 -9.70 -2.51
C ALA A 17 2.11 -8.49 -1.58
N VAL A 18 2.14 -8.72 -0.25
CA VAL A 18 2.42 -7.67 0.75
C VAL A 18 3.82 -7.08 0.54
N ALA A 19 4.83 -7.93 0.33
CA ALA A 19 6.19 -7.48 0.07
C ALA A 19 6.27 -6.63 -1.20
N PHE A 20 5.63 -7.07 -2.29
CA PHE A 20 5.54 -6.29 -3.52
C PHE A 20 4.92 -4.91 -3.26
N GLN A 21 3.79 -4.87 -2.55
CA GLN A 21 3.10 -3.62 -2.25
C GLN A 21 3.94 -2.64 -1.41
N LEU A 22 4.70 -3.15 -0.43
CA LEU A 22 5.62 -2.33 0.37
C LEU A 22 6.81 -1.82 -0.47
N ILE A 23 7.35 -2.64 -1.36
CA ILE A 23 8.47 -2.27 -2.25
C ILE A 23 8.03 -1.21 -3.26
N THR A 24 6.79 -1.28 -3.77
CA THR A 24 6.26 -0.31 -4.74
C THR A 24 5.74 0.96 -4.08
N LEU A 25 5.45 0.96 -2.78
CA LEU A 25 4.92 2.11 -2.06
C LEU A 25 5.69 3.44 -2.31
N PRO A 26 7.03 3.48 -2.37
CA PRO A 26 7.77 4.71 -2.71
C PRO A 26 7.40 5.31 -4.06
N VAL A 27 6.98 4.49 -5.04
CA VAL A 27 6.60 4.99 -6.37
C VAL A 27 5.31 5.81 -6.33
N GLU A 28 4.40 5.52 -5.39
CA GLU A 28 3.16 6.26 -5.20
C GLU A 28 3.42 7.67 -4.67
N PHE A 29 4.35 7.81 -3.71
CA PHE A 29 4.76 9.14 -3.24
C PHE A 29 5.44 9.96 -4.33
N ASN A 30 6.27 9.31 -5.15
CA ASN A 30 6.89 9.97 -6.29
C ASN A 30 5.85 10.40 -7.34
N ALA A 31 4.84 9.56 -7.59
CA ALA A 31 3.73 9.87 -8.48
C ALA A 31 2.96 11.11 -8.02
N SER A 32 2.61 11.22 -6.74
CA SER A 32 1.93 12.42 -6.20
C SER A 32 2.77 13.70 -6.36
N ARG A 33 4.10 13.63 -6.18
CA ARG A 33 4.99 14.79 -6.39
C ARG A 33 5.04 15.20 -7.86
N ARG A 34 5.20 14.22 -8.76
CA ARG A 34 5.23 14.46 -10.21
C ARG A 34 3.89 14.97 -10.74
N ALA A 35 2.78 14.49 -10.20
CA ALA A 35 1.45 14.99 -10.57
C ALA A 35 1.31 16.47 -10.24
N LEU A 36 1.77 16.91 -9.06
CA LEU A 36 1.73 18.31 -8.67
C LEU A 36 2.54 19.20 -9.62
N THR A 37 3.74 18.78 -10.01
CA THR A 37 4.57 19.55 -10.96
C THR A 37 3.91 19.63 -12.33
N LEU A 38 3.36 18.52 -12.84
CA LEU A 38 2.68 18.51 -14.14
C LEU A 38 1.42 19.40 -14.14
N LEU A 39 0.68 19.44 -13.03
CA LEU A 39 -0.50 20.28 -12.88
C LEU A 39 -0.15 21.77 -12.80
N ALA A 40 0.93 22.12 -12.09
CA ALA A 40 1.42 23.49 -11.99
C ALA A 40 2.02 23.98 -13.33
N ASP A 41 2.90 23.19 -13.94
CA ASP A 41 3.58 23.54 -15.20
C ASP A 41 2.61 23.57 -16.39
N GLY A 42 1.55 22.74 -16.37
CA GLY A 42 0.51 22.72 -17.39
C GLY A 42 -0.51 23.87 -17.29
N GLY A 43 -0.39 24.76 -16.31
CA GLY A 43 -1.34 25.86 -16.09
C GLY A 43 -2.73 25.39 -15.62
N HIS A 44 -2.84 24.16 -15.09
CA HIS A 44 -4.10 23.61 -14.59
C HIS A 44 -4.39 24.00 -13.14
N VAL A 45 -3.40 24.55 -12.43
CA VAL A 45 -3.47 24.94 -11.01
C VAL A 45 -2.78 26.29 -10.85
N THR A 46 -3.46 27.24 -10.21
CA THR A 46 -2.89 28.56 -9.88
C THR A 46 -1.98 28.45 -8.64
N GLN A 47 -1.08 29.41 -8.45
CA GLN A 47 -0.15 29.42 -7.31
C GLN A 47 -0.87 29.33 -5.95
N ASP A 48 -2.05 29.94 -5.84
CA ASP A 48 -2.85 29.94 -4.61
C ASP A 48 -3.51 28.56 -4.35
N GLU A 49 -3.70 27.74 -5.37
CA GLU A 49 -4.32 26.40 -5.28
C GLU A 49 -3.29 25.28 -5.02
N VAL A 50 -2.00 25.52 -5.31
CA VAL A 50 -0.90 24.54 -5.12
C VAL A 50 -0.91 23.88 -3.73
N PRO A 51 -1.08 24.62 -2.61
CA PRO A 51 -1.11 24.02 -1.27
C PRO A 51 -2.28 23.04 -1.10
N ALA A 52 -3.47 23.39 -1.60
CA ALA A 52 -4.66 22.57 -1.50
C ALA A 52 -4.54 21.30 -2.37
N VAL A 53 -4.09 21.44 -3.61
CA VAL A 53 -3.87 20.31 -4.52
C VAL A 53 -2.81 19.36 -3.96
N ARG A 54 -1.71 19.90 -3.40
CA ARG A 54 -0.69 19.08 -2.73
C ARG A 54 -1.28 18.26 -1.59
N ALA A 55 -2.13 18.87 -0.75
CA ALA A 55 -2.75 18.18 0.37
C ALA A 55 -3.62 17.00 -0.11
N VAL A 56 -4.42 17.21 -1.17
CA VAL A 56 -5.25 16.15 -1.76
C VAL A 56 -4.40 15.03 -2.38
N LEU A 57 -3.35 15.36 -3.14
CA LEU A 57 -2.44 14.38 -3.74
C LEU A 57 -1.67 13.57 -2.69
N GLN A 58 -1.32 14.20 -1.56
CA GLN A 58 -0.72 13.50 -0.42
C GLN A 58 -1.72 12.60 0.29
N ALA A 59 -2.95 13.06 0.52
CA ALA A 59 -4.02 12.25 1.09
C ALA A 59 -4.33 11.03 0.22
N ALA A 60 -4.33 11.18 -1.11
CA ALA A 60 -4.47 10.07 -2.05
C ALA A 60 -3.34 9.03 -1.91
N ALA A 61 -2.08 9.46 -1.81
CA ALA A 61 -0.95 8.54 -1.56
C ALA A 61 -1.06 7.81 -0.20
N LEU A 62 -1.59 8.48 0.83
CA LEU A 62 -1.80 7.86 2.14
C LEU A 62 -2.83 6.71 2.10
N THR A 63 -3.73 6.66 1.11
CA THR A 63 -4.65 5.52 0.95
C THR A 63 -3.90 4.23 0.61
N TYR A 64 -2.83 4.30 -0.18
CA TYR A 64 -1.93 3.16 -0.44
C TYR A 64 -1.16 2.73 0.80
N VAL A 65 -0.73 3.69 1.63
CA VAL A 65 -0.08 3.40 2.92
C VAL A 65 -1.04 2.66 3.85
N ALA A 66 -2.28 3.14 3.96
CA ALA A 66 -3.31 2.50 4.78
C ALA A 66 -3.62 1.08 4.29
N ALA A 67 -3.79 0.89 2.97
CA ALA A 67 -4.01 -0.43 2.39
C ALA A 67 -2.85 -1.39 2.69
N SER A 68 -1.61 -0.91 2.60
CA SER A 68 -0.41 -1.68 2.92
C SER A 68 -0.37 -2.08 4.40
N ALA A 69 -0.70 -1.17 5.31
CA ALA A 69 -0.78 -1.45 6.74
C ALA A 69 -1.85 -2.51 7.07
N VAL A 70 -3.02 -2.42 6.43
CA VAL A 70 -4.08 -3.44 6.54
C VAL A 70 -3.59 -4.80 6.04
N ALA A 71 -2.92 -4.84 4.88
CA ALA A 71 -2.39 -6.08 4.32
C ALA A 71 -1.34 -6.73 5.22
N VAL A 72 -0.44 -5.93 5.81
CA VAL A 72 0.53 -6.40 6.83
C VAL A 72 -0.21 -6.97 8.05
N THR A 73 -1.23 -6.28 8.55
CA THR A 73 -2.01 -6.75 9.72
C THR A 73 -2.74 -8.06 9.42
N GLN A 74 -3.28 -8.21 8.20
CA GLN A 74 -3.88 -9.46 7.75
C GLN A 74 -2.85 -10.60 7.67
N LEU A 75 -1.64 -10.32 7.21
CA LEU A 75 -0.57 -11.31 7.15
C LEU A 75 -0.18 -11.79 8.55
N LEU A 76 -0.02 -10.86 9.51
CA LEU A 76 0.23 -11.18 10.91
C LEU A 76 -0.90 -12.04 11.50
N ARG A 77 -2.15 -11.69 11.22
CA ARG A 77 -3.33 -12.46 11.65
C ARG A 77 -3.27 -13.90 11.12
N LEU A 78 -2.93 -14.12 9.86
CA LEU A 78 -2.81 -15.45 9.26
C LEU A 78 -1.67 -16.27 9.90
N LEU A 79 -0.55 -15.64 10.25
CA LEU A 79 0.56 -16.28 10.95
C LEU A 79 0.16 -16.74 12.35
N ILE A 80 -0.55 -15.91 13.11
CA ILE A 80 -1.05 -16.25 14.46
C ILE A 80 -2.03 -17.43 14.38
N LEU A 81 -2.99 -17.38 13.45
CA LEU A 81 -3.95 -18.47 13.20
C LEU A 81 -3.27 -19.78 12.81
N ARG A 82 -2.12 -19.72 12.15
CA ARG A 82 -1.31 -20.91 11.82
C ARG A 82 -0.64 -21.52 13.03
N GLY A 83 -0.09 -20.69 13.93
CA GLY A 83 0.54 -21.14 15.18
C GLY A 83 -0.46 -21.84 16.08
N SER A 84 -1.63 -21.22 16.30
CA SER A 84 -2.70 -21.75 17.17
C SER A 84 -3.34 -23.06 16.71
N ARG A 85 -3.07 -23.55 15.48
CA ARG A 85 -3.57 -24.84 14.96
C ARG A 85 -2.52 -25.96 15.00
N ARG A 86 -1.27 -25.63 15.35
CA ARG A 86 -0.16 -26.60 15.45
C ARG A 86 0.03 -27.14 16.87
N ASP A 87 -0.46 -26.39 17.86
CA ASP A 87 -0.66 -26.84 19.24
C ASP A 87 -2.01 -27.55 19.37
#